data_AF-V6MC28-F1
#
_entry.id   AF-V6MC28-F1
#
_cell.length_a   1.000
_cell.length_b   1.000
_cell.length_c   1.000
_cell.angle_alpha   90.00
_cell.angle_beta   90.00
_cell.angle_gamma   90.00
#
_symmetry.space_group_name_H-M   'P 1'
#
loop_
_entity.id
_entity.type
_entity.pdbx_description
1 polymer ?
#
loop_
_entity_poly.entity_id
_entity_poly.type
_entity_poly.pdbx_seq_one_letter_code
_entity_poly.pdbx_strand_id
1 'polypeptide(L)'
;MTVTMNPVVTKQFVSLYQSLTTFDDRRNQHKLHIPKLAFAGEKDTIVYGENFGNFAVDIVGLVTKNRKNLNDLGWDIEILAGSDMDHTKAMQPTVVLPLIKPWFKKRLLSGDMA
;
A
#
# COMPACT_ATOMS: atom_id res chain seq x y z
N MET A 1 21.05 7.22 14.29
CA MET A 1 20.74 8.00 13.07
C MET A 1 19.99 9.24 13.53
N THR A 2 20.60 10.42 13.42
CA THR A 2 19.96 11.68 13.85
C THR A 2 18.99 12.11 12.74
N VAL A 3 17.70 12.22 13.06
CA VAL A 3 16.71 12.73 12.09
C VAL A 3 16.96 14.23 11.93
N THR A 4 17.72 14.64 10.92
CA THR A 4 17.91 16.05 10.61
C THR A 4 16.70 16.53 9.80
N MET A 5 15.71 17.13 10.49
CA MET A 5 14.54 17.70 9.82
C MET A 5 14.92 19.00 9.14
N ASN A 6 15.19 18.96 7.83
CA ASN A 6 15.33 20.17 7.02
C ASN A 6 13.97 20.88 6.97
N PRO A 7 13.84 22.13 7.48
CA PRO A 7 12.55 22.83 7.53
C PRO A 7 11.87 22.99 6.17
N VAL A 8 12.65 23.10 5.08
CA VAL A 8 12.11 23.17 3.71
C VAL A 8 11.43 21.86 3.32
N VAL A 9 12.06 20.72 3.63
CA VAL A 9 11.50 19.38 3.37
C VAL A 9 10.28 19.14 4.28
N THR A 10 10.38 19.50 5.57
CA THR A 10 9.26 19.38 6.51
C THR A 10 8.05 20.19 6.03
N LYS A 11 8.24 21.41 5.53
CA LYS A 11 7.16 22.24 4.98
C LYS A 11 6.47 21.56 3.80
N GLN A 12 7.22 20.88 2.91
CA GLN A 12 6.63 20.15 1.79
C GLN A 12 5.68 19.03 2.27
N PHE A 13 6.10 18.23 3.25
CA PHE A 13 5.26 17.17 3.82
C PHE A 13 4.05 17.73 4.57
N VAL A 14 4.23 18.76 5.39
CA VAL A 14 3.12 19.38 6.12
C VAL A 14 2.08 19.94 5.15
N SER A 15 2.51 20.67 4.12
CA SER A 15 1.60 21.19 3.09
C SER A 15 0.84 20.08 2.36
N LEU A 16 1.51 18.97 2.04
CA LEU A 16 0.87 17.79 1.43
C LEU A 16 -0.19 17.18 2.36
N TYR A 17 0.12 16.92 3.63
CA TYR A 17 -0.87 16.33 4.54
C TYR A 17 -2.04 17.27 4.84
N GLN A 18 -1.78 18.57 4.92
CA GLN A 18 -2.84 19.58 5.06
C GLN A 18 -3.78 19.57 3.85
N SER A 19 -3.26 19.47 2.62
CA SER A 19 -4.12 19.41 1.43
C SER A 19 -4.95 18.13 1.36
N LEU A 20 -4.50 17.05 2.00
CA LEU A 20 -5.21 15.77 2.06
C LEU A 20 -6.17 15.66 3.26
N THR A 21 -6.23 16.63 4.17
CA THR A 21 -6.99 16.50 5.43
C THR A 21 -8.49 16.30 5.21
N THR A 22 -9.04 16.87 4.13
CA THR A 22 -10.47 16.72 3.76
C THR A 22 -10.70 15.64 2.70
N PHE A 23 -9.66 14.92 2.28
CA PHE A 23 -9.79 13.90 1.24
C PHE A 23 -10.37 12.60 1.82
N ASP A 24 -11.61 12.31 1.45
CA ASP A 24 -12.28 11.06 1.82
C ASP A 24 -12.08 10.01 0.72
N ASP A 25 -11.03 9.20 0.86
CA ASP A 25 -10.72 8.12 -0.09
C ASP A 25 -11.90 7.13 -0.24
N ARG A 26 -12.55 6.76 0.87
CA ARG A 26 -13.62 5.74 0.89
C ARG A 26 -14.82 6.18 0.08
N ARG A 27 -15.23 7.45 0.19
CA ARG A 27 -16.34 8.01 -0.60
C ARG A 27 -16.04 8.04 -2.09
N ASN A 28 -14.79 7.96 -2.52
CA ASN A 28 -14.42 8.04 -3.94
C ASN A 28 -14.17 6.68 -4.59
N GLN A 29 -14.15 5.58 -3.83
CA GLN A 29 -13.85 4.24 -4.36
C GLN A 29 -14.80 3.80 -5.50
N HIS A 30 -16.09 4.19 -5.43
CA HIS A 30 -17.08 3.88 -6.47
C HIS A 30 -16.83 4.61 -7.81
N LYS A 31 -15.98 5.65 -7.82
CA LYS A 31 -15.63 6.40 -9.03
C LYS A 31 -14.42 5.79 -9.76
N LEU A 32 -13.73 4.85 -9.14
CA LEU A 32 -12.51 4.23 -9.67
C LEU A 32 -12.87 2.99 -10.49
N HIS A 33 -12.98 3.18 -11.81
CA HIS A 33 -13.25 2.12 -12.79
C HIS A 33 -11.98 1.48 -13.38
N ILE A 34 -10.82 1.71 -12.74
CA ILE A 34 -9.56 1.11 -13.15
C ILE A 34 -9.36 -0.24 -12.43
N PRO A 35 -8.60 -1.18 -13.01
CA PRO A 35 -8.13 -2.35 -12.28
C PRO A 35 -7.31 -1.94 -11.06
N LYS A 36 -7.54 -2.59 -9.92
CA LYS A 36 -6.92 -2.26 -8.64
C LYS A 36 -6.28 -3.49 -8.02
N LEU A 37 -5.01 -3.39 -7.66
CA LEU A 37 -4.24 -4.43 -6.96
C LEU A 37 -3.62 -3.82 -5.72
N ALA A 38 -3.80 -4.47 -4.57
CA ALA A 38 -3.00 -4.25 -3.39
C ALA A 38 -2.29 -5.53 -3.00
N PHE A 39 -1.05 -5.41 -2.55
CA PHE A 39 -0.27 -6.54 -2.05
C PHE A 39 0.56 -6.12 -0.84
N ALA A 40 0.85 -7.09 0.02
CA ALA A 40 1.69 -6.92 1.20
C ALA A 40 2.48 -8.20 1.45
N GLY A 41 3.63 -8.10 2.10
CA GLY A 41 4.35 -9.26 2.61
C GLY A 41 3.63 -9.92 3.79
N GLU A 42 3.82 -11.22 4.02
CA GLU A 42 3.20 -11.93 5.15
C GLU A 42 3.63 -11.41 6.54
N LYS A 43 4.73 -10.65 6.61
CA LYS A 43 5.23 -9.96 7.81
C LYS A 43 5.36 -8.45 7.60
N ASP A 44 4.50 -7.87 6.75
CA ASP A 44 4.54 -6.43 6.43
C ASP A 44 4.11 -5.58 7.63
N THR A 45 5.10 -5.22 8.42
CA THR A 45 4.98 -4.31 9.56
C THR A 45 6.11 -3.29 9.50
N ILE A 46 5.77 -2.01 9.64
CA ILE A 46 6.75 -0.92 9.72
C ILE A 46 6.86 -0.50 11.17
N VAL A 47 8.07 -0.64 11.75
CA VAL A 47 8.34 -0.22 13.12
C VAL A 47 9.00 1.17 13.12
N TYR A 48 8.32 2.12 13.72
CA TYR A 48 8.80 3.48 13.94
C TYR A 48 9.42 3.58 15.34
N GLY A 49 10.73 3.85 15.41
CA GLY A 49 11.47 3.96 16.67
C GLY A 49 11.11 5.21 17.47
N GLU A 50 11.89 5.48 18.52
CA GLU A 50 11.60 6.50 19.54
C GLU A 50 11.38 7.90 18.97
N ASN A 51 12.17 8.29 17.96
CA ASN A 51 12.05 9.58 17.27
C ASN A 51 10.68 9.81 16.60
N PHE A 52 9.87 8.76 16.48
CA PHE A 52 8.57 8.75 15.85
C PHE A 52 7.47 8.26 16.80
N GLY A 53 7.74 8.11 18.10
CA GLY A 53 6.74 7.74 19.10
C GLY A 53 6.58 6.23 19.35
N ASN A 54 7.57 5.41 18.97
CA ASN A 54 7.62 3.98 19.30
C ASN A 54 6.34 3.20 18.90
N PHE A 55 5.89 3.34 17.65
CA PHE A 55 4.69 2.65 17.17
C PHE A 55 5.00 1.73 15.98
N ALA A 56 4.13 0.77 15.74
CA ALA A 56 4.20 -0.13 14.60
C ALA A 56 2.95 0.02 13.72
N VAL A 57 3.15 0.03 12.41
CA VAL A 57 2.07 -0.05 11.42
C VAL A 57 1.99 -1.48 10.92
N ASP A 58 0.96 -2.20 11.35
CA ASP A 58 0.68 -3.57 10.91
C ASP A 58 -0.11 -3.54 9.59
N ILE A 59 0.61 -3.51 8.47
CA ILE A 59 0.01 -3.40 7.13
C ILE A 59 -0.69 -4.72 6.77
N VAL A 60 0.01 -5.85 6.94
CA VAL A 60 -0.53 -7.17 6.58
C VAL A 60 -1.78 -7.50 7.40
N GLY A 61 -1.80 -7.18 8.69
CA GLY A 61 -2.96 -7.39 9.55
C GLY A 61 -4.15 -6.53 9.13
N LEU A 62 -3.93 -5.25 8.79
CA LEU A 62 -4.98 -4.36 8.31
C LEU A 62 -5.56 -4.83 6.95
N VAL A 63 -4.70 -5.20 6.01
CA VAL A 63 -5.11 -5.72 4.69
C VAL A 63 -5.88 -7.02 4.86
N THR A 64 -5.39 -7.95 5.68
CA THR A 64 -6.03 -9.24 5.94
C THR A 64 -7.41 -9.05 6.58
N LYS A 65 -7.50 -8.22 7.62
CA LYS A 65 -8.76 -7.91 8.31
C LYS A 65 -9.81 -7.30 7.38
N ASN A 66 -9.40 -6.47 6.43
CA ASN A 66 -10.31 -5.76 5.53
C ASN A 66 -10.41 -6.39 4.14
N ARG A 67 -9.80 -7.56 3.90
CA ARG A 67 -9.73 -8.21 2.58
C ARG A 67 -11.10 -8.30 1.91
N LYS A 68 -12.12 -8.72 2.64
CA LYS A 68 -13.48 -8.82 2.08
C LYS A 68 -13.99 -7.47 1.59
N ASN A 69 -13.90 -6.42 2.42
CA ASN A 69 -14.37 -5.09 2.06
C ASN A 69 -13.60 -4.52 0.87
N LEU A 70 -12.29 -4.79 0.78
CA LEU A 70 -11.47 -4.37 -0.35
C LEU A 70 -11.86 -5.10 -1.64
N ASN A 71 -12.09 -6.42 -1.57
CA ASN A 71 -12.58 -7.21 -2.69
C ASN A 71 -13.97 -6.72 -3.16
N ASP A 72 -14.88 -6.41 -2.24
CA ASP A 72 -16.20 -5.86 -2.56
C ASP A 72 -16.09 -4.48 -3.27
N LEU A 73 -15.01 -3.73 -3.01
CA LEU A 73 -14.67 -2.48 -3.71
C LEU A 73 -13.91 -2.70 -5.02
N GLY A 74 -13.70 -3.95 -5.45
CA GLY A 74 -13.03 -4.31 -6.70
C GLY A 74 -11.50 -4.31 -6.64
N TRP A 75 -10.90 -4.41 -5.45
CA TRP A 75 -9.46 -4.63 -5.31
C TRP A 75 -9.14 -6.12 -5.37
N ASP A 76 -8.14 -6.48 -6.17
CA ASP A 76 -7.45 -7.76 -6.02
C ASP A 76 -6.44 -7.63 -4.86
N ILE A 77 -6.41 -8.62 -3.95
CA ILE A 77 -5.58 -8.59 -2.74
C ILE A 77 -4.66 -9.80 -2.69
N GLU A 78 -3.34 -9.55 -2.65
CA GLU A 78 -2.31 -10.59 -2.63
C GLU A 78 -1.41 -10.46 -1.40
N ILE A 79 -1.24 -11.56 -0.65
CA ILE A 79 -0.29 -11.60 0.48
C ILE A 79 0.87 -12.49 0.05
N LEU A 80 2.06 -11.88 -0.02
CA LEU A 80 3.27 -12.53 -0.51
C LEU A 80 3.89 -13.35 0.61
N ALA A 81 3.86 -14.67 0.44
CA ALA A 81 4.46 -15.62 1.38
C ALA A 81 5.98 -15.77 1.17
N GLY A 82 6.70 -16.19 2.22
CA GLY A 82 8.12 -16.51 2.17
C GLY A 82 8.89 -16.09 3.41
N SER A 83 10.11 -16.62 3.60
CA SER A 83 10.92 -16.41 4.81
C SER A 83 11.17 -14.93 5.12
N ASP A 84 10.37 -14.41 6.06
CA ASP A 84 10.39 -13.03 6.53
C ASP A 84 10.05 -12.00 5.45
N MET A 85 8.95 -12.19 4.72
CA MET A 85 8.47 -11.21 3.74
C MET A 85 7.93 -9.94 4.43
N ASP A 86 8.84 -9.05 4.81
CA ASP A 86 8.54 -7.75 5.40
C ASP A 86 8.21 -6.69 4.33
N HIS A 87 7.92 -5.46 4.79
CA HIS A 87 7.61 -4.31 3.95
C HIS A 87 8.62 -4.09 2.81
N THR A 88 9.91 -4.13 3.15
CA THR A 88 10.99 -3.79 2.22
C THR A 88 11.25 -4.91 1.21
N LYS A 89 11.14 -6.17 1.64
CA LYS A 89 11.32 -7.35 0.79
C LYS A 89 10.17 -7.52 -0.20
N ALA A 90 8.93 -7.33 0.25
CA ALA A 90 7.75 -7.37 -0.61
C ALA A 90 7.84 -6.38 -1.77
N MET A 91 8.48 -5.22 -1.54
CA MET A 91 8.68 -4.18 -2.56
C MET A 91 9.88 -4.42 -3.49
N GLN A 92 10.74 -5.41 -3.24
CA GLN A 92 11.90 -5.65 -4.10
C GLN A 92 11.45 -6.08 -5.51
N PRO A 93 12.08 -5.57 -6.59
CA PRO A 93 11.69 -5.89 -7.96
C PRO A 93 11.62 -7.39 -8.25
N THR A 94 12.55 -8.17 -7.69
CA THR A 94 12.59 -9.63 -7.85
C THR A 94 11.38 -10.34 -7.23
N VAL A 95 10.73 -9.73 -6.25
CA VAL A 95 9.54 -10.25 -5.56
C VAL A 95 8.26 -9.71 -6.20
N VAL A 96 8.17 -8.40 -6.43
CA VAL A 96 6.93 -7.76 -6.86
C VAL A 96 6.67 -7.86 -8.37
N LEU A 97 7.70 -7.86 -9.21
CA LEU A 97 7.48 -7.90 -10.67
C LEU A 97 6.86 -9.22 -11.16
N PRO A 98 7.20 -10.40 -10.59
CA PRO A 98 6.49 -11.64 -10.86
C PRO A 98 4.99 -11.60 -10.53
N LEU A 99 4.55 -10.74 -9.59
CA LEU A 99 3.13 -10.52 -9.29
C LEU A 99 2.50 -9.53 -10.29
N ILE A 100 3.04 -8.31 -10.37
CA ILE A 100 2.38 -7.20 -11.08
C ILE A 100 2.30 -7.48 -12.59
N LYS A 101 3.37 -8.03 -13.20
CA LYS A 101 3.41 -8.22 -14.66
C LYS A 101 2.30 -9.14 -15.19
N PRO A 102 2.10 -10.37 -14.69
CA PRO A 102 1.01 -11.21 -15.16
C PRO A 102 -0.37 -10.64 -14.79
N TRP A 103 -0.53 -10.05 -13.60
CA TRP A 103 -1.78 -9.41 -13.20
C TRP A 103 -2.17 -8.27 -14.17
N PHE A 104 -1.23 -7.38 -14.48
CA PHE A 104 -1.44 -6.26 -15.37
C PHE A 104 -1.75 -6.70 -16.80
N LYS A 105 -1.01 -7.69 -17.32
CA LYS A 105 -1.31 -8.31 -18.62
C LYS A 105 -2.71 -8.89 -18.65
N LYS A 106 -3.11 -9.64 -17.61
CA LYS A 106 -4.46 -10.20 -17.49
C LYS A 106 -5.53 -9.10 -17.43
N ARG A 107 -5.32 -8.01 -16.69
CA ARG A 107 -6.34 -6.98 -16.53
C ARG A 107 -6.48 -6.04 -17.73
N LEU A 108 -5.42 -5.81 -18.50
CA LEU A 108 -5.46 -4.89 -19.65
C LEU A 108 -5.51 -5.54 -21.03
N LEU A 109 -4.96 -6.75 -21.19
CA LEU A 109 -4.91 -7.42 -22.50
C LEU A 109 -6.07 -8.38 -22.73
N SER A 110 -6.81 -8.75 -21.68
CA SER A 110 -7.92 -9.72 -21.79
C SER A 110 -9.25 -9.09 -22.17
N GLY A 111 -9.33 -7.78 -22.42
CA GLY A 111 -10.52 -7.15 -22.98
C GLY A 111 -11.79 -7.15 -22.12
N ASP A 112 -11.77 -7.67 -20.89
CA ASP A 112 -12.92 -7.60 -19.97
C ASP A 112 -12.98 -6.22 -19.28
N MET A 113 -13.23 -5.20 -20.09
CA MET A 113 -13.91 -3.97 -19.66
C MET A 113 -15.39 -4.19 -19.95
N ALA A 114 -16.08 -4.88 -19.04
CA ALA A 114 -17.53 -4.99 -19.01
C ALA A 114 -18.04 -4.31 -17.73
#